data_AF-A0AAN6GBQ5-F1
#
_entry.id   AF-A0AAN6GBQ5-F1
#
_cell.length_a   1.000
_cell.length_b   1.000
_cell.length_c   1.000
_cell.angle_alpha   90.00
_cell.angle_beta   90.00
_cell.angle_gamma   90.00
#
_symmetry.space_group_name_H-M   'P 1'
#
loop_
_entity.id
_entity.type
_entity.pdbx_description
1 polymer ?
#
loop_
_entity_poly.entity_id
_entity_poly.type
_entity_poly.pdbx_seq_one_letter_code
_entity_poly.pdbx_strand_id
1 'polypeptide(L)'
;MASSSSTSPSASASLLDAPLSQERAASLFDRTAFVLLDPPPGSAITLTLDASPYYTTSSSSSSSSSKTSTFQGFKLIPDGFHIFTISADADAIPIRGVLRHTAGHQVLLRTLSQHHTLVAPDQPASAGTSREAQIVTQQPQTVTSLDHLRSIDGVLVPYAYKAHSAWTRATAHLNDTKVGPVIVARVCGIDEWTGDAHVDSFCELEGGANGGSATDTSTEAEKRLEEQLRGSRNRSSRAPLLRFTNFDLKRSWKPGTIGTDLTRWSVDKSWLLADTVQRAGGLSHLLAELELAFILAHRLHSPSCLTHWINLLSLFSRSAHACSGAPAHFSAHPADPRVALRPRRASPPGETEKWIDSTLKNDAHSTFLATLLAQLQLVVAHAAVIESDSSMSPDFFTSLHSSLESDILKELSTLRRNISAGLASRARAQMTCCGAQDAESSQQHVQRLLAAWRALSHFTKAAFGWTLDEELDEEAEVREEDEADTGEDAPVVVELEDEYGEYE
;
A
#
# COMPACT_ATOMS: atom_id res chain seq x y z
N MET A 1 -27.61 -9.78 -40.80
CA MET A 1 -26.62 -9.01 -40.02
C MET A 1 -26.44 -9.73 -38.69
N ALA A 2 -25.40 -10.54 -38.58
CA ALA A 2 -25.05 -11.22 -37.33
C ALA A 2 -24.11 -10.29 -36.56
N SER A 3 -24.61 -9.68 -35.48
CA SER A 3 -23.81 -8.94 -34.51
C SER A 3 -22.98 -9.94 -33.71
N SER A 4 -21.75 -10.19 -34.15
CA SER A 4 -20.76 -10.93 -33.37
C SER A 4 -20.32 -10.08 -32.19
N SER A 5 -20.99 -10.24 -31.04
CA SER A 5 -20.52 -9.71 -29.76
C SER A 5 -19.28 -10.51 -29.35
N SER A 6 -18.11 -10.09 -29.81
CA SER A 6 -16.84 -10.55 -29.27
C SER A 6 -16.70 -9.98 -27.86
N THR A 7 -17.14 -10.74 -26.86
CA THR A 7 -16.82 -10.47 -25.46
C THR A 7 -15.31 -10.67 -25.30
N SER A 8 -14.58 -9.56 -25.32
CA SER A 8 -13.19 -9.54 -24.86
C SER A 8 -13.13 -10.16 -23.46
N PRO A 9 -12.19 -11.08 -23.18
CA PRO A 9 -12.07 -11.70 -21.87
C PRO A 9 -11.98 -10.59 -20.80
N SER A 10 -12.75 -10.72 -19.72
CA SER A 10 -12.72 -9.74 -18.63
C SER A 10 -11.29 -9.60 -18.10
N ALA A 11 -10.85 -8.36 -17.83
CA ALA A 11 -9.50 -8.08 -17.35
C ALA A 11 -9.13 -8.93 -16.11
N SER A 12 -10.13 -9.26 -15.29
CA SER A 12 -10.04 -10.14 -14.12
C SER A 12 -9.54 -11.56 -14.43
N ALA A 13 -9.96 -12.18 -15.53
CA ALA A 13 -9.58 -13.56 -15.85
C ALA A 13 -8.08 -13.72 -16.15
N SER A 14 -7.43 -12.65 -16.64
CA SER A 14 -5.98 -12.65 -16.94
C SER A 14 -5.10 -12.53 -15.70
N LEU A 15 -5.68 -12.09 -14.57
CA LEU A 15 -4.94 -11.88 -13.33
C LEU A 15 -4.90 -13.12 -12.44
N LEU A 16 -5.79 -14.09 -12.68
CA LEU A 16 -5.85 -15.32 -11.91
C LEU A 16 -4.89 -16.37 -12.46
N ASP A 17 -4.16 -17.00 -11.57
CA ASP A 17 -3.31 -18.13 -11.90
C ASP A 17 -4.16 -19.39 -12.13
N ALA A 18 -3.63 -20.29 -12.96
CA ALA A 18 -4.21 -21.59 -13.16
C ALA A 18 -4.24 -22.38 -11.82
N PRO A 19 -5.30 -23.18 -11.57
CA PRO A 19 -5.35 -24.02 -10.39
C PRO A 19 -4.16 -24.98 -10.35
N LEU A 20 -3.68 -25.26 -9.14
CA LEU A 20 -2.52 -26.11 -8.94
C LEU A 20 -2.82 -27.55 -9.40
N SER A 21 -2.03 -28.08 -10.34
CA SER A 21 -2.16 -29.47 -10.74
C SER A 21 -1.74 -30.42 -9.61
N GLN A 22 -2.32 -31.62 -9.56
CA GLN A 22 -2.01 -32.61 -8.53
C GLN A 22 -0.52 -32.99 -8.52
N GLU A 23 0.10 -33.11 -9.71
CA GLU A 23 1.54 -33.38 -9.84
C GLU A 23 2.39 -32.25 -9.25
N ARG A 24 2.04 -31.00 -9.56
CA ARG A 24 2.73 -29.83 -9.00
C ARG A 24 2.54 -29.77 -7.48
N ALA A 25 1.34 -30.01 -6.98
CA ALA A 25 1.04 -30.08 -5.55
C ALA A 25 1.90 -31.14 -4.84
N ALA A 26 2.01 -32.34 -5.42
CA ALA A 26 2.85 -33.41 -4.88
C ALA A 26 4.33 -33.00 -4.83
N SER A 27 4.85 -32.34 -5.88
CA SER A 27 6.24 -31.88 -5.91
C SER A 27 6.55 -30.75 -4.91
N LEU A 28 5.53 -29.95 -4.57
CA LEU A 28 5.64 -28.85 -3.61
C LEU A 28 5.54 -29.33 -2.17
N PHE A 29 4.89 -30.46 -1.90
CA PHE A 29 4.62 -30.96 -0.55
C PHE A 29 5.89 -31.04 0.31
N ASP A 30 7.00 -31.52 -0.25
CA ASP A 30 8.26 -31.68 0.48
C ASP A 30 9.14 -30.42 0.51
N ARG A 31 8.69 -29.31 -0.12
CA ARG A 31 9.50 -28.10 -0.34
C ARG A 31 8.90 -26.83 0.24
N THR A 32 7.64 -26.89 0.63
CA THR A 32 6.85 -25.73 1.05
C THR A 32 6.59 -25.74 2.54
N ALA A 33 6.10 -24.62 3.04
CA ALA A 33 5.75 -24.46 4.44
C ALA A 33 4.33 -24.98 4.75
N PHE A 34 4.16 -25.37 6.01
CA PHE A 34 2.93 -25.83 6.64
C PHE A 34 2.68 -25.00 7.89
N VAL A 35 1.43 -24.65 8.14
CA VAL A 35 0.97 -24.09 9.43
C VAL A 35 -0.03 -25.06 10.01
N LEU A 36 0.30 -25.61 11.17
CA LEU A 36 -0.53 -26.57 11.90
C LEU A 36 -1.14 -25.90 13.12
N LEU A 37 -2.43 -26.12 13.35
CA LEU A 37 -3.16 -25.63 14.51
C LEU A 37 -3.37 -26.76 15.51
N ASP A 38 -2.80 -26.60 16.71
CA ASP A 38 -2.92 -27.58 17.80
C ASP A 38 -3.19 -26.89 19.15
N PRO A 39 -4.33 -27.14 19.82
CA PRO A 39 -5.45 -27.95 19.33
C PRO A 39 -6.17 -27.29 18.13
N PRO A 40 -6.97 -28.07 17.38
CA PRO A 40 -7.88 -27.50 16.39
C PRO A 40 -8.80 -26.44 17.04
N PRO A 41 -9.13 -25.36 16.32
CA PRO A 41 -9.97 -24.29 16.86
C PRO A 41 -11.34 -24.82 17.29
N GLY A 42 -11.66 -24.67 18.58
CA GLY A 42 -12.90 -25.18 19.17
C GLY A 42 -14.13 -24.28 18.99
N SER A 43 -13.93 -23.01 18.59
CA SER A 43 -14.99 -22.05 18.30
C SER A 43 -15.08 -21.75 16.81
N ALA A 44 -16.22 -21.22 16.35
CA ALA A 44 -16.32 -20.63 15.02
C ALA A 44 -15.33 -19.46 14.93
N ILE A 45 -14.34 -19.61 14.05
CA ILE A 45 -13.31 -18.62 13.75
C ILE A 45 -13.13 -18.63 12.25
N THR A 46 -12.98 -17.44 11.70
CA THR A 46 -12.64 -17.23 10.31
C THR A 46 -11.13 -17.03 10.21
N LEU A 47 -10.47 -17.89 9.43
CA LEU A 47 -9.04 -17.81 9.14
C LEU A 47 -8.85 -17.56 7.65
N THR A 48 -7.95 -16.63 7.30
CA THR A 48 -7.49 -16.47 5.91
C THR A 48 -5.98 -16.42 5.85
N LEU A 49 -5.44 -16.76 4.68
CA LEU A 49 -4.03 -16.66 4.36
C LEU A 49 -3.88 -15.83 3.09
N ASP A 50 -3.23 -14.68 3.20
CA ASP A 50 -3.04 -13.72 2.10
C ASP A 50 -4.37 -13.31 1.46
N ALA A 51 -4.52 -13.51 0.15
CA ALA A 51 -5.75 -13.27 -0.61
C ALA A 51 -6.60 -14.54 -0.80
N SER A 52 -6.48 -15.53 0.10
CA SER A 52 -7.32 -16.73 0.07
C SER A 52 -8.77 -16.42 0.46
N PRO A 53 -9.75 -17.24 0.03
CA PRO A 53 -11.11 -17.17 0.56
C PRO A 53 -11.13 -17.43 2.08
N TYR A 54 -12.25 -17.06 2.70
CA TYR A 54 -12.49 -17.26 4.13
C TYR A 54 -12.66 -18.74 4.48
N TYR A 55 -11.89 -19.24 5.45
CA TYR A 55 -12.07 -20.57 6.01
C TYR A 55 -12.70 -20.46 7.40
N THR A 56 -13.96 -20.88 7.51
CA THR A 56 -14.68 -20.92 8.79
C THR A 56 -14.58 -22.30 9.42
N THR A 57 -14.22 -22.34 10.70
CA THR A 57 -14.04 -23.58 11.47
C THR A 57 -15.36 -24.12 12.03
N SER A 58 -16.51 -23.67 11.51
CA SER A 58 -17.82 -23.87 12.13
C SER A 58 -18.13 -25.35 12.37
N SER A 59 -18.32 -25.69 13.64
CA SER A 59 -18.98 -26.91 14.08
C SER A 59 -20.48 -26.78 13.85
N SER A 60 -20.97 -26.90 12.61
CA SER A 60 -22.42 -26.96 12.36
C SER A 60 -22.97 -28.34 12.78
N SER A 61 -23.10 -28.50 14.10
CA SER A 61 -23.94 -29.51 14.72
C SER A 61 -25.41 -29.17 14.48
N SER A 62 -25.97 -29.63 13.36
CA SER A 62 -27.44 -29.78 13.24
C SER A 62 -27.91 -30.81 12.21
N SER A 63 -27.02 -31.56 11.54
CA SER A 63 -27.44 -32.76 10.81
C SER A 63 -26.46 -33.91 10.97
N SER A 64 -27.04 -35.09 11.16
CA SER A 64 -26.45 -36.32 11.65
C SER A 64 -25.29 -36.89 10.81
N SER A 65 -24.24 -37.33 11.52
CA SER A 65 -23.37 -38.49 11.21
C SER A 65 -22.26 -38.40 10.16
N SER A 66 -21.99 -37.26 9.51
CA SER A 66 -20.78 -37.15 8.68
C SER A 66 -19.62 -36.56 9.49
N LYS A 67 -18.49 -37.26 9.55
CA LYS A 67 -17.24 -36.82 10.19
C LYS A 67 -16.90 -35.40 9.72
N THR A 68 -17.13 -34.40 10.56
CA THR A 68 -16.67 -33.04 10.32
C THR A 68 -15.15 -33.07 10.37
N SER A 69 -14.52 -33.00 9.19
CA SER A 69 -13.09 -32.75 9.06
C SER A 69 -12.76 -31.48 9.84
N THR A 70 -12.16 -31.62 11.01
CA THR A 70 -11.72 -30.48 11.81
C THR A 70 -10.56 -29.84 11.06
N PHE A 71 -10.74 -28.62 10.59
CA PHE A 71 -9.66 -27.84 9.98
C PHE A 71 -8.46 -27.79 10.94
N GLN A 72 -7.27 -28.19 10.46
CA GLN A 72 -6.04 -28.24 11.24
C GLN A 72 -4.94 -27.32 10.71
N GLY A 73 -5.23 -26.48 9.71
CA GLY A 73 -4.31 -25.48 9.22
C GLY A 73 -4.09 -25.52 7.71
N PHE A 74 -2.95 -24.99 7.29
CA PHE A 74 -2.62 -24.71 5.90
C PHE A 74 -1.41 -25.53 5.42
N LYS A 75 -1.45 -25.95 4.16
CA LYS A 75 -0.34 -26.67 3.47
C LYS A 75 0.02 -25.99 2.15
N LEU A 76 1.20 -26.34 1.63
CA LEU A 76 1.69 -25.85 0.35
C LEU A 76 1.90 -24.32 0.31
N ILE A 77 2.24 -23.73 1.45
CA ILE A 77 2.50 -22.29 1.55
C ILE A 77 3.83 -22.00 0.83
N PRO A 78 3.83 -21.14 -0.19
CA PRO A 78 5.04 -20.84 -0.94
C PRO A 78 6.07 -20.08 -0.07
N ASP A 79 7.24 -19.85 -0.63
CA ASP A 79 8.27 -19.02 0.02
C ASP A 79 7.92 -17.54 -0.15
N GLY A 80 8.14 -16.75 0.89
CA GLY A 80 7.95 -15.31 0.85
C GLY A 80 7.21 -14.75 2.05
N PHE A 81 6.68 -13.56 1.87
CA PHE A 81 5.89 -12.83 2.85
C PHE A 81 4.43 -13.28 2.82
N HIS A 82 3.90 -13.57 4.01
CA HIS A 82 2.53 -14.02 4.21
C HIS A 82 1.86 -13.31 5.38
N ILE A 83 0.53 -13.19 5.31
CA ILE A 83 -0.32 -12.72 6.41
C ILE A 83 -1.42 -13.74 6.70
N PHE A 84 -1.49 -14.18 7.96
CA PHE A 84 -2.62 -14.94 8.47
C PHE A 84 -3.59 -13.97 9.13
N THR A 85 -4.83 -13.91 8.66
CA THR A 85 -5.87 -13.14 9.36
C THR A 85 -6.79 -14.04 10.14
N ILE A 86 -7.21 -13.55 11.31
CA ILE A 86 -8.04 -14.26 12.26
C ILE A 86 -9.15 -13.32 12.68
N SER A 87 -10.38 -13.79 12.59
CA SER A 87 -11.53 -13.12 13.17
C SER A 87 -12.47 -14.11 13.83
N ALA A 88 -13.20 -13.67 14.85
CA ALA A 88 -14.20 -14.51 15.53
C ALA A 88 -15.39 -14.85 14.62
N ASP A 89 -15.68 -13.99 13.65
CA ASP A 89 -16.69 -14.18 12.63
C ASP A 89 -16.24 -13.48 11.33
N ALA A 90 -16.88 -13.74 10.19
CA ALA A 90 -16.54 -13.10 8.91
C ALA A 90 -16.55 -11.56 9.01
N ASP A 91 -17.48 -11.00 9.78
CA ASP A 91 -17.67 -9.56 9.94
C ASP A 91 -17.19 -9.01 11.30
N ALA A 92 -16.58 -9.86 12.14
CA ALA A 92 -16.18 -9.43 13.47
C ALA A 92 -14.91 -8.56 13.45
N ILE A 93 -14.93 -7.50 14.25
CA ILE A 93 -13.79 -6.62 14.53
C ILE A 93 -13.44 -6.79 16.02
N PRO A 94 -12.15 -6.85 16.42
CA PRO A 94 -10.95 -6.67 15.59
C PRO A 94 -10.60 -7.89 14.75
N ILE A 95 -10.10 -7.63 13.54
CA ILE A 95 -9.38 -8.62 12.74
C ILE A 95 -7.92 -8.58 13.18
N ARG A 96 -7.35 -9.76 13.43
CA ARG A 96 -5.96 -9.90 13.87
C ARG A 96 -5.13 -10.48 12.75
N GLY A 97 -3.96 -9.92 12.53
CA GLY A 97 -2.98 -10.36 11.55
C GLY A 97 -1.74 -10.95 12.21
N VAL A 98 -1.21 -12.01 11.62
CA VAL A 98 0.10 -12.55 11.92
C VAL A 98 0.92 -12.52 10.64
N LEU A 99 1.95 -11.69 10.61
CA LEU A 99 2.85 -11.52 9.47
C LEU A 99 4.05 -12.44 9.64
N ARG A 100 4.42 -13.14 8.57
CA ARG A 100 5.56 -14.06 8.59
C ARG A 100 6.24 -14.19 7.23
N HIS A 101 7.56 -14.38 7.25
CA HIS A 101 8.32 -14.87 6.12
C HIS A 101 8.55 -16.38 6.20
N THR A 102 8.16 -17.11 5.15
CA THR A 102 8.41 -18.54 4.97
C THR A 102 9.59 -18.75 4.02
N ALA A 103 10.39 -19.79 4.25
CA ALA A 103 11.49 -20.16 3.38
C ALA A 103 11.76 -21.66 3.43
N GLY A 104 11.62 -22.31 2.29
CA GLY A 104 11.78 -23.75 2.12
C GLY A 104 10.74 -24.56 2.90
N HIS A 105 11.12 -25.80 3.23
CA HIS A 105 10.27 -26.67 4.02
C HIS A 105 10.29 -26.24 5.50
N GLN A 106 9.16 -25.73 5.98
CA GLN A 106 8.95 -25.35 7.37
C GLN A 106 7.63 -25.91 7.88
N VAL A 107 7.61 -26.39 9.12
CA VAL A 107 6.36 -26.79 9.80
C VAL A 107 6.19 -25.90 11.02
N LEU A 108 5.16 -25.06 10.97
CA LEU A 108 4.87 -24.05 11.97
C LEU A 108 3.71 -24.51 12.83
N LEU A 109 4.01 -24.94 14.04
CA LEU A 109 2.98 -25.29 15.00
C LEU A 109 2.48 -24.02 15.71
N ARG A 110 1.17 -23.82 15.72
CA ARG A 110 0.50 -22.68 16.35
C ARG A 110 -0.70 -23.15 17.16
N THR A 111 -0.94 -22.45 18.25
CA THR A 111 -2.14 -22.58 19.07
C THR A 111 -2.89 -21.25 19.02
N LEU A 112 -4.22 -21.31 19.03
CA LEU A 112 -5.01 -20.11 19.21
C LEU A 112 -5.04 -19.72 20.70
N SER A 113 -4.55 -18.53 21.00
CA SER A 113 -4.62 -17.95 22.34
C SER A 113 -6.07 -17.62 22.73
N GLN A 114 -6.31 -17.38 24.03
CA GLN A 114 -7.60 -16.87 24.53
C GLN A 114 -7.98 -15.50 23.92
N HIS A 115 -6.99 -14.79 23.38
CA HIS A 115 -7.20 -13.54 22.70
C HIS A 115 -7.37 -13.74 21.19
N HIS A 116 -7.59 -14.94 20.66
CA HIS A 116 -7.71 -15.14 19.21
C HIS A 116 -6.47 -14.69 18.41
N THR A 117 -5.27 -14.87 18.97
CA THR A 117 -4.01 -14.74 18.22
C THR A 117 -3.38 -16.11 18.03
N LEU A 118 -2.63 -16.30 16.94
CA LEU A 118 -1.78 -17.48 16.82
C LEU A 118 -0.53 -17.27 17.67
N VAL A 119 -0.22 -18.22 18.54
CA VAL A 119 0.98 -18.24 19.38
C VAL A 119 1.66 -19.59 19.21
N ALA A 120 2.97 -19.68 19.43
CA ALA A 120 3.60 -21.00 19.50
C ALA A 120 3.18 -21.70 20.81
N PRO A 121 2.92 -23.02 20.81
CA PRO A 121 2.48 -23.74 22.01
C PRO A 121 3.49 -23.68 23.16
N ASP A 122 4.77 -23.56 22.84
CA ASP A 122 5.91 -23.52 23.74
C ASP A 122 6.45 -22.10 23.99
N GLN A 123 5.74 -21.07 23.53
CA GLN A 123 6.19 -19.68 23.67
C GLN A 123 6.28 -19.29 25.14
N PRO A 124 7.45 -18.86 25.63
CA PRO A 124 7.60 -18.45 27.02
C PRO A 124 6.85 -17.12 27.25
N ALA A 125 6.27 -16.95 28.44
CA ALA A 125 5.61 -15.69 28.82
C ALA A 125 6.56 -14.48 28.82
N SER A 126 7.88 -14.72 28.85
CA SER A 126 8.92 -13.70 28.77
C SER A 126 9.38 -13.38 27.34
N ALA A 127 8.76 -13.97 26.31
CA ALA A 127 9.11 -13.68 24.92
C ALA A 127 8.92 -12.19 24.64
N GLY A 128 10.03 -11.53 24.28
CA GLY A 128 10.04 -10.11 23.98
C GLY A 128 9.60 -9.83 22.56
N THR A 129 9.21 -8.58 22.31
CA THR A 129 9.07 -8.04 20.95
C THR A 129 10.37 -7.32 20.59
N SER A 130 11.05 -7.81 19.56
CA SER A 130 12.21 -7.13 18.98
C SER A 130 11.79 -6.31 17.76
N ARG A 131 12.47 -5.19 17.55
CA ARG A 131 12.35 -4.39 16.32
C ARG A 131 13.62 -4.39 15.49
N GLU A 132 14.61 -5.19 15.90
CA GLU A 132 15.85 -5.34 15.19
C GLU A 132 15.75 -6.53 14.24
N ALA A 133 16.31 -6.36 13.03
CA ALA A 133 16.20 -7.34 11.97
C ALA A 133 17.10 -8.57 12.14
N GLN A 134 17.85 -8.69 13.25
CA GLN A 134 18.63 -9.89 13.53
C GLN A 134 17.69 -11.01 14.00
N ILE A 135 17.04 -11.62 13.01
CA ILE A 135 16.16 -12.77 13.15
C ILE A 135 17.05 -14.00 13.39
N VAL A 136 17.45 -14.21 14.63
CA VAL A 136 17.80 -15.56 15.10
C VAL A 136 16.51 -16.09 15.73
N THR A 137 15.64 -16.69 14.93
CA THR A 137 14.46 -17.38 15.47
C THR A 137 14.96 -18.44 16.44
N GLN A 138 14.59 -18.30 17.72
CA GLN A 138 14.94 -19.28 18.73
C GLN A 138 14.07 -20.53 18.66
N GLN A 139 12.92 -20.46 17.98
CA GLN A 139 12.05 -21.62 17.80
C GLN A 139 12.78 -22.73 17.02
N PRO A 140 12.98 -23.91 17.63
CA PRO A 140 13.41 -25.09 16.88
C PRO A 140 12.29 -25.43 15.88
N GLN A 141 12.63 -25.62 14.61
CA GLN A 141 11.66 -26.13 13.64
C GLN A 141 11.03 -27.39 14.22
N THR A 142 9.70 -27.41 14.34
CA THR A 142 8.99 -28.59 14.83
C THR A 142 9.31 -29.74 13.89
N VAL A 143 10.11 -30.70 14.35
CA VAL A 143 10.51 -31.85 13.55
C VAL A 143 9.31 -32.79 13.47
N THR A 144 8.45 -32.53 12.49
CA THR A 144 7.30 -33.37 12.18
C THR A 144 7.69 -34.31 11.04
N SER A 145 7.48 -35.61 11.23
CA SER A 145 7.72 -36.58 10.15
C SER A 145 6.79 -36.31 8.95
N LEU A 146 7.29 -36.49 7.72
CA LEU A 146 6.48 -36.37 6.50
C LEU A 146 5.28 -37.32 6.52
N ASP A 147 5.42 -38.50 7.12
CA ASP A 147 4.32 -39.46 7.25
C ASP A 147 3.21 -38.93 8.15
N HIS A 148 3.54 -38.16 9.20
CA HIS A 148 2.54 -37.47 10.00
C HIS A 148 1.82 -36.39 9.18
N LEU A 149 2.55 -35.54 8.44
CA LEU A 149 1.95 -34.53 7.57
C LEU A 149 1.00 -35.15 6.53
N ARG A 150 1.39 -36.29 5.95
CA ARG A 150 0.53 -37.07 5.03
C ARG A 150 -0.70 -37.63 5.72
N SER A 151 -0.58 -38.06 6.98
CA SER A 151 -1.72 -38.58 7.76
C SER A 151 -2.78 -37.52 8.07
N ILE A 152 -2.36 -36.25 8.21
CA ILE A 152 -3.25 -35.10 8.44
C ILE A 152 -3.55 -34.31 7.17
N ASP A 153 -3.07 -34.74 5.99
CA ASP A 153 -3.22 -33.99 4.74
C ASP A 153 -4.69 -33.68 4.39
N GLY A 154 -5.59 -34.59 4.72
CA GLY A 154 -7.03 -34.46 4.48
C GLY A 154 -7.74 -33.41 5.35
N VAL A 155 -7.10 -32.95 6.44
CA VAL A 155 -7.61 -31.89 7.33
C VAL A 155 -6.87 -30.56 7.17
N LEU A 156 -5.91 -30.51 6.24
CA LEU A 156 -5.17 -29.30 5.87
C LEU A 156 -5.69 -28.70 4.57
N VAL A 157 -5.83 -27.38 4.57
CA VAL A 157 -6.27 -26.63 3.41
C VAL A 157 -5.05 -26.22 2.56
N PRO A 158 -5.04 -26.52 1.25
CA PRO A 158 -3.96 -26.05 0.38
C PRO A 158 -4.02 -24.54 0.20
N TYR A 159 -2.85 -23.92 0.11
CA TYR A 159 -2.70 -22.50 -0.25
C TYR A 159 -3.48 -22.16 -1.53
N ALA A 160 -4.16 -21.02 -1.55
CA ALA A 160 -4.98 -20.58 -2.67
C ALA A 160 -4.12 -19.98 -3.80
N TYR A 161 -3.55 -20.85 -4.65
CA TYR A 161 -2.64 -20.43 -5.72
C TYR A 161 -3.25 -19.49 -6.77
N LYS A 162 -4.59 -19.38 -6.88
CA LYS A 162 -5.27 -18.54 -7.89
C LYS A 162 -4.85 -17.06 -7.84
N ALA A 163 -4.61 -16.51 -6.65
CA ALA A 163 -4.20 -15.11 -6.47
C ALA A 163 -2.70 -14.95 -6.16
N HIS A 164 -1.92 -16.03 -6.25
CA HIS A 164 -0.53 -16.06 -5.80
C HIS A 164 0.37 -15.08 -6.56
N SER A 165 0.25 -15.02 -7.90
CA SER A 165 1.07 -14.11 -8.69
C SER A 165 0.71 -12.65 -8.45
N ALA A 166 -0.57 -12.34 -8.26
CA ALA A 166 -1.03 -11.00 -7.86
C ALA A 166 -0.49 -10.64 -6.46
N TRP A 167 -0.56 -11.55 -5.50
CA TRP A 167 0.01 -11.39 -4.16
C TRP A 167 1.52 -11.11 -4.21
N THR A 168 2.26 -11.95 -4.93
CA THR A 168 3.72 -11.85 -5.07
C THR A 168 4.13 -10.51 -5.68
N ARG A 169 3.39 -10.03 -6.70
CA ARG A 169 3.66 -8.72 -7.31
C ARG A 169 3.33 -7.56 -6.37
N ALA A 170 2.21 -7.64 -5.63
CA ALA A 170 1.78 -6.59 -4.71
C ALA A 170 2.65 -6.51 -3.43
N THR A 171 3.42 -7.55 -3.16
CA THR A 171 4.34 -7.68 -2.01
C THR A 171 5.78 -7.88 -2.47
N ALA A 172 6.14 -7.38 -3.66
CA ALA A 172 7.44 -7.66 -4.28
C ALA A 172 8.62 -7.18 -3.44
N HIS A 173 8.51 -5.99 -2.82
CA HIS A 173 9.55 -5.45 -1.94
C HIS A 173 9.53 -6.11 -0.55
N LEU A 174 8.37 -6.52 -0.05
CA LEU A 174 8.23 -7.34 1.16
C LEU A 174 8.77 -8.76 0.97
N ASN A 175 8.73 -9.31 -0.26
CA ASN A 175 9.32 -10.62 -0.58
C ASN A 175 10.85 -10.58 -0.70
N ASP A 176 11.46 -9.39 -0.82
CA ASP A 176 12.91 -9.28 -0.78
C ASP A 176 13.43 -9.66 0.61
N THR A 177 14.12 -10.80 0.68
CA THR A 177 14.74 -11.36 1.90
C THR A 177 15.62 -10.39 2.68
N LYS A 178 16.13 -9.33 2.05
CA LYS A 178 16.97 -8.30 2.69
C LYS A 178 16.18 -7.09 3.18
N VAL A 179 14.98 -6.86 2.64
CA VAL A 179 14.19 -5.66 2.92
C VAL A 179 12.96 -6.01 3.74
N GLY A 180 12.14 -6.95 3.28
CA GLY A 180 10.86 -7.28 3.90
C GLY A 180 10.94 -7.61 5.38
N PRO A 181 11.77 -8.57 5.81
CA PRO A 181 11.88 -8.92 7.22
C PRO A 181 12.37 -7.74 8.09
N VAL A 182 13.25 -6.88 7.55
CA VAL A 182 13.73 -5.68 8.24
C VAL A 182 12.59 -4.69 8.46
N ILE A 183 11.75 -4.48 7.44
CA ILE A 183 10.61 -3.56 7.49
C ILE A 183 9.54 -4.07 8.46
N VAL A 184 9.18 -5.35 8.38
CA VAL A 184 8.19 -5.96 9.29
C VAL A 184 8.67 -5.88 10.75
N ALA A 185 9.93 -6.23 11.03
CA ALA A 185 10.51 -6.10 12.36
C ALA A 185 10.49 -4.65 12.86
N ARG A 186 10.95 -3.70 12.04
CA ARG A 186 11.01 -2.29 12.44
C ARG A 186 9.63 -1.71 12.71
N VAL A 187 8.69 -1.90 11.78
CA VAL A 187 7.35 -1.29 11.79
C VAL A 187 6.45 -1.97 12.82
N CYS A 188 6.27 -3.28 12.72
CA CYS A 188 5.31 -4.03 13.53
C CYS A 188 5.91 -4.50 14.86
N GLY A 189 7.22 -4.80 14.87
CA GLY A 189 7.84 -5.59 15.92
C GLY A 189 7.57 -7.08 15.70
N ILE A 190 8.61 -7.89 15.84
CA ILE A 190 8.54 -9.35 15.74
C ILE A 190 8.71 -9.97 17.11
N ASP A 191 7.98 -11.05 17.36
CA ASP A 191 8.21 -11.91 18.51
C ASP A 191 9.55 -12.64 18.36
N GLU A 192 10.44 -12.51 19.34
CA GLU A 192 11.79 -13.07 19.26
C GLU A 192 11.80 -14.60 19.21
N TRP A 193 10.76 -15.24 19.75
CA TRP A 193 10.65 -16.69 19.79
C TRP A 193 10.28 -17.24 18.41
N THR A 194 9.14 -16.79 17.89
CA THR A 194 8.53 -17.29 16.65
C THR A 194 9.05 -16.60 15.40
N GLY A 195 9.45 -15.34 15.49
CA GLY A 195 9.68 -14.45 14.35
C GLY A 195 8.38 -13.91 13.73
N ASP A 196 7.23 -14.10 14.38
CA ASP A 196 5.94 -13.60 13.90
C ASP A 196 5.74 -12.13 14.32
N ALA A 197 5.16 -11.33 13.43
CA ALA A 197 4.70 -9.98 13.79
C ALA A 197 3.18 -9.97 13.97
N HIS A 198 2.73 -9.55 15.15
CA HIS A 198 1.31 -9.48 15.50
C HIS A 198 0.77 -8.07 15.33
N VAL A 199 -0.34 -7.96 14.60
CA VAL A 199 -1.01 -6.69 14.29
C VAL A 199 -2.52 -6.88 14.39
N ASP A 200 -3.28 -5.80 14.58
CA ASP A 200 -4.74 -5.82 14.56
C ASP A 200 -5.31 -4.62 13.79
N SER A 201 -6.63 -4.63 13.52
CA SER A 201 -7.35 -3.54 12.86
C SER A 201 -7.18 -2.17 13.54
N PHE A 202 -6.83 -2.14 14.83
CA PHE A 202 -6.76 -0.94 15.66
C PHE A 202 -5.34 -0.53 16.04
N CYS A 203 -4.31 -1.15 15.44
CA CYS A 203 -2.93 -0.77 15.64
C CYS A 203 -2.70 0.69 15.20
N GLU A 204 -2.32 1.55 16.15
CA GLU A 204 -2.06 2.97 15.93
C GLU A 204 -0.64 3.24 15.43
N LEU A 205 -0.44 4.37 14.74
CA LEU A 205 0.90 4.82 14.33
C LEU A 205 1.64 5.51 15.49
N GLU A 206 2.93 5.20 15.65
CA GLU A 206 3.80 5.92 16.57
C GLU A 206 4.02 7.37 16.08
N GLY A 207 3.53 8.34 16.87
CA GLY A 207 3.68 9.77 16.57
C GLY A 207 2.43 10.45 15.99
N GLY A 208 1.35 9.72 15.74
CA GLY A 208 0.09 10.25 15.21
C GLY A 208 -0.61 11.29 16.10
N ALA A 209 -0.30 11.34 17.40
CA ALA A 209 -0.96 12.27 18.33
C ALA A 209 -0.38 13.71 18.33
N ASN A 210 0.80 13.94 17.75
CA ASN A 210 1.49 15.24 17.83
C ASN A 210 1.62 15.98 16.48
N GLY A 211 1.16 15.38 15.38
CA GLY A 211 1.08 16.03 14.07
C GLY A 211 -0.32 16.59 13.85
N GLY A 212 -0.57 17.82 14.31
CA GLY A 212 -1.85 18.48 14.15
C GLY A 212 -2.35 18.45 12.69
N SER A 213 -3.58 18.00 12.54
CA SER A 213 -4.39 18.06 11.32
C SER A 213 -3.92 17.11 10.20
N ALA A 214 -4.20 15.81 10.39
CA ALA A 214 -4.93 15.11 9.33
C ALA A 214 -6.25 15.86 9.14
N THR A 215 -6.67 16.06 7.90
CA THR A 215 -7.99 16.57 7.53
C THR A 215 -9.05 16.01 8.47
N ASP A 216 -9.69 16.89 9.23
CA ASP A 216 -10.67 16.58 10.26
C ASP A 216 -12.03 16.27 9.60
N THR A 217 -12.00 15.37 8.61
CA THR A 217 -13.21 14.86 7.93
C THR A 217 -13.82 13.70 8.69
N SER A 218 -13.12 13.15 9.68
CA SER A 218 -13.71 12.21 10.62
C SER A 218 -14.73 12.96 11.47
N THR A 219 -16.00 12.70 11.22
CA THR A 219 -17.09 13.32 11.97
C THR A 219 -16.89 13.05 13.47
N GLU A 220 -17.30 13.99 14.32
CA GLU A 220 -17.16 13.82 15.77
C GLU A 220 -17.89 12.57 16.31
N ALA A 221 -18.81 12.01 15.52
CA ALA A 221 -19.44 10.72 15.76
C ALA A 221 -18.48 9.52 15.60
N GLU A 222 -17.60 9.54 14.59
CA GLU A 222 -16.58 8.50 14.39
C GLU A 222 -15.53 8.53 15.50
N LYS A 223 -15.05 9.71 15.88
CA LYS A 223 -14.15 9.85 17.04
C LYS A 223 -14.79 9.33 18.32
N ARG A 224 -16.08 9.63 18.56
CA ARG A 224 -16.84 9.11 19.71
C ARG A 224 -17.04 7.60 19.64
N LEU A 225 -17.28 7.04 18.45
CA LEU A 225 -17.40 5.59 18.28
C LEU A 225 -16.07 4.89 18.53
N GLU A 226 -14.96 5.46 18.03
CA GLU A 226 -13.61 4.95 18.25
C GLU A 226 -13.23 5.01 19.73
N GLU A 227 -13.56 6.11 20.43
CA GLU A 227 -13.38 6.23 21.87
C GLU A 227 -14.27 5.26 22.68
N GLN A 228 -15.52 5.04 22.26
CA GLN A 228 -16.43 4.07 22.90
C GLN A 228 -15.93 2.63 22.73
N LEU A 229 -15.42 2.27 21.54
CA LEU A 229 -14.80 0.98 21.29
C LEU A 229 -13.49 0.80 22.09
N ARG A 230 -12.75 1.89 22.35
CA ARG A 230 -11.52 1.89 23.16
C ARG A 230 -11.76 1.81 24.68
N GLY A 231 -12.86 2.38 25.18
CA GLY A 231 -13.15 2.53 26.61
C GLY A 231 -13.25 1.24 27.43
N SER A 232 -13.36 0.07 26.79
CA SER A 232 -13.44 -1.24 27.45
C SER A 232 -12.08 -1.93 27.67
N ARG A 233 -10.98 -1.42 27.08
CA ARG A 233 -9.65 -2.05 27.19
C ARG A 233 -8.91 -1.58 28.46
N ASN A 234 -8.57 -2.53 29.33
CA ASN A 234 -7.67 -2.33 30.48
C ASN A 234 -6.37 -1.62 30.02
N ARG A 235 -6.08 -0.44 30.58
CA ARG A 235 -4.93 0.43 30.24
C ARG A 235 -3.54 -0.14 30.57
N SER A 236 -3.42 -1.41 30.96
CA SER A 236 -2.17 -1.98 31.48
C SER A 236 -1.28 -2.69 30.45
N SER A 237 -1.76 -2.95 29.23
CA SER A 237 -0.91 -3.39 28.10
C SER A 237 -1.13 -2.47 26.91
N ARG A 238 -0.29 -1.43 26.78
CA ARG A 238 -0.33 -0.52 25.63
C ARG A 238 -0.17 -1.35 24.36
N ALA A 239 -1.17 -1.34 23.49
CA ALA A 239 -1.12 -2.08 22.23
C ALA A 239 0.15 -1.68 21.45
N PRO A 240 0.80 -2.61 20.75
CA PRO A 240 1.99 -2.31 19.97
C PRO A 240 1.67 -1.25 18.90
N LEU A 241 2.44 -0.16 18.91
CA LEU A 241 2.34 0.93 17.92
C LEU A 241 3.12 0.57 16.65
N LEU A 242 2.57 0.89 15.48
CA LEU A 242 3.22 0.75 14.19
C LEU A 242 4.22 1.89 13.96
N ARG A 243 5.46 1.56 13.62
CA ARG A 243 6.56 2.52 13.42
C ARG A 243 6.93 2.69 11.95
N PHE A 244 5.98 3.17 11.16
CA PHE A 244 6.28 3.62 9.81
C PHE A 244 7.22 4.83 9.83
N THR A 245 7.88 5.09 8.72
CA THR A 245 8.70 6.28 8.52
C THR A 245 7.79 7.50 8.53
N ASN A 246 7.86 8.28 9.60
CA ASN A 246 7.02 9.47 9.76
C ASN A 246 7.42 10.57 8.78
N PHE A 247 6.46 11.23 8.15
CA PHE A 247 6.66 12.43 7.34
C PHE A 247 5.41 13.30 7.41
N ASP A 248 5.57 14.60 7.13
CA ASP A 248 4.48 15.56 7.16
C ASP A 248 4.38 16.27 5.81
N LEU A 249 3.28 16.02 5.10
CA LEU A 249 3.01 16.63 3.80
C LEU A 249 2.91 18.16 3.91
N LYS A 250 2.57 18.72 5.08
CA LYS A 250 2.52 20.18 5.28
C LYS A 250 3.89 20.79 5.45
N ARG A 251 4.90 19.99 5.80
CA ARG A 251 6.28 20.44 6.04
C ARG A 251 7.25 19.69 5.13
N SER A 252 7.27 20.09 3.86
CA SER A 252 8.01 19.43 2.80
C SER A 252 9.32 20.11 2.37
N TRP A 253 9.88 20.96 3.24
CA TRP A 253 11.11 21.71 2.97
C TRP A 253 12.21 21.42 4.00
N LYS A 254 13.47 21.61 3.56
CA LYS A 254 14.65 21.51 4.43
C LYS A 254 14.56 22.45 5.63
N PRO A 255 14.99 22.02 6.83
CA PRO A 255 15.10 22.92 7.98
C PRO A 255 15.99 24.14 7.65
N GLY A 256 15.48 25.34 7.93
CA GLY A 256 16.18 26.60 7.67
C GLY A 256 15.91 27.22 6.29
N THR A 257 15.11 26.58 5.43
CA THR A 257 14.67 27.18 4.16
C THR A 257 13.79 28.41 4.41
N ILE A 258 14.05 29.49 3.68
CA ILE A 258 13.32 30.77 3.75
C ILE A 258 12.94 31.27 2.35
N GLY A 259 11.98 32.19 2.27
CA GLY A 259 11.64 32.91 1.03
C GLY A 259 11.08 32.02 -0.08
N THR A 260 11.55 32.22 -1.31
CA THR A 260 11.03 31.53 -2.51
C THR A 260 11.22 30.02 -2.47
N ASP A 261 12.30 29.55 -1.84
CA ASP A 261 12.56 28.11 -1.72
C ASP A 261 11.57 27.45 -0.76
N LEU A 262 11.11 28.18 0.26
CA LEU A 262 10.10 27.68 1.19
C LEU A 262 8.79 27.44 0.44
N THR A 263 8.33 28.44 -0.32
CA THR A 263 7.13 28.35 -1.15
C THR A 263 7.25 27.27 -2.23
N ARG A 264 8.43 27.13 -2.84
CA ARG A 264 8.68 26.08 -3.84
C ARG A 264 8.54 24.69 -3.23
N TRP A 265 9.27 24.41 -2.16
CA TRP A 265 9.28 23.09 -1.53
C TRP A 265 8.07 22.85 -0.63
N SER A 266 7.25 23.86 -0.31
CA SER A 266 5.93 23.65 0.31
C SER A 266 4.91 23.11 -0.67
N VAL A 267 5.06 23.37 -1.98
CA VAL A 267 4.20 22.79 -3.03
C VAL A 267 4.80 21.49 -3.55
N ASP A 268 6.06 21.51 -3.98
CA ASP A 268 6.76 20.33 -4.49
C ASP A 268 7.31 19.48 -3.35
N LYS A 269 6.83 18.23 -3.25
CA LYS A 269 7.21 17.30 -2.18
C LYS A 269 8.50 16.53 -2.45
N SER A 270 9.21 16.83 -3.53
CA SER A 270 10.42 16.07 -3.94
C SER A 270 11.53 16.06 -2.88
N TRP A 271 11.72 17.17 -2.16
CA TRP A 271 12.66 17.19 -1.03
C TRP A 271 12.22 16.25 0.09
N LEU A 272 10.94 16.32 0.47
CA LEU A 272 10.36 15.46 1.50
C LEU A 272 10.43 13.98 1.11
N LEU A 273 10.20 13.66 -0.17
CA LEU A 273 10.31 12.30 -0.68
C LEU A 273 11.75 11.79 -0.56
N ALA A 274 12.74 12.58 -1.00
CA ALA A 274 14.15 12.21 -0.86
C ALA A 274 14.55 12.01 0.61
N ASP A 275 14.11 12.91 1.50
CA ASP A 275 14.36 12.81 2.95
C ASP A 275 13.71 11.56 3.56
N THR A 276 12.47 11.29 3.18
CA THR A 276 11.72 10.11 3.65
C THR A 276 12.37 8.82 3.14
N VAL A 277 12.80 8.77 1.88
CA VAL A 277 13.57 7.65 1.31
C VAL A 277 14.86 7.43 2.07
N GLN A 278 15.61 8.49 2.39
CA GLN A 278 16.84 8.37 3.16
C GLN A 278 16.57 7.82 4.56
N ARG A 279 15.56 8.34 5.28
CA ARG A 279 15.21 7.90 6.63
C ARG A 279 14.63 6.48 6.68
N ALA A 280 13.94 6.05 5.63
CA ALA A 280 13.44 4.68 5.50
C ALA A 280 14.57 3.66 5.29
N GLY A 281 15.77 4.08 4.87
CA GLY A 281 16.89 3.18 4.52
C GLY A 281 17.03 2.92 3.02
N GLY A 282 16.38 3.73 2.18
CA GLY A 282 16.41 3.63 0.72
C GLY A 282 15.04 3.40 0.10
N LEU A 283 14.96 3.52 -1.24
CA LEU A 283 13.69 3.48 -1.96
C LEU A 283 12.96 2.13 -1.76
N SER A 284 13.68 1.00 -1.83
CA SER A 284 13.09 -0.33 -1.65
C SER A 284 12.46 -0.49 -0.25
N HIS A 285 13.04 0.15 0.78
CA HIS A 285 12.49 0.13 2.13
C HIS A 285 11.20 0.93 2.22
N LEU A 286 11.17 2.13 1.61
CA LEU A 286 9.94 2.95 1.56
C LEU A 286 8.83 2.28 0.74
N LEU A 287 9.17 1.61 -0.36
CA LEU A 287 8.19 0.87 -1.16
C LEU A 287 7.69 -0.38 -0.43
N ALA A 288 8.54 -1.07 0.36
CA ALA A 288 8.07 -2.14 1.25
C ALA A 288 7.15 -1.61 2.36
N GLU A 289 7.35 -0.40 2.86
CA GLU A 289 6.39 0.27 3.77
C GLU A 289 5.06 0.59 3.08
N LEU A 290 5.11 1.08 1.84
CA LEU A 290 3.91 1.30 1.01
C LEU A 290 3.12 -0.01 0.83
N GLU A 291 3.81 -1.11 0.50
CA GLU A 291 3.21 -2.43 0.38
C GLU A 291 2.62 -2.91 1.71
N LEU A 292 3.35 -2.77 2.82
CA LEU A 292 2.88 -3.20 4.14
C LEU A 292 1.64 -2.42 4.57
N ALA A 293 1.65 -1.09 4.42
CA ALA A 293 0.51 -0.24 4.75
C ALA A 293 -0.73 -0.62 3.92
N PHE A 294 -0.56 -0.88 2.62
CA PHE A 294 -1.63 -1.37 1.75
C PHE A 294 -2.17 -2.72 2.22
N ILE A 295 -1.31 -3.71 2.49
CA ILE A 295 -1.75 -5.05 2.91
C ILE A 295 -2.50 -4.98 4.25
N LEU A 296 -2.02 -4.20 5.22
CA LEU A 296 -2.70 -4.05 6.51
C LEU A 296 -4.03 -3.31 6.38
N ALA A 297 -4.11 -2.28 5.53
CA ALA A 297 -5.37 -1.61 5.22
C ALA A 297 -6.35 -2.57 4.52
N HIS A 298 -5.89 -3.32 3.52
CA HIS A 298 -6.70 -4.23 2.71
C HIS A 298 -7.16 -5.48 3.47
N ARG A 299 -6.30 -6.07 4.32
CA ARG A 299 -6.58 -7.36 4.99
C ARG A 299 -7.09 -7.24 6.42
N LEU A 300 -6.75 -6.16 7.11
CA LEU A 300 -7.17 -5.95 8.50
C LEU A 300 -8.14 -4.78 8.64
N HIS A 301 -8.47 -4.09 7.55
CA HIS A 301 -9.28 -2.87 7.58
C HIS A 301 -8.70 -1.83 8.56
N SER A 302 -7.36 -1.71 8.63
CA SER A 302 -6.69 -0.77 9.54
C SER A 302 -6.76 0.66 8.99
N PRO A 303 -7.49 1.59 9.64
CA PRO A 303 -7.64 2.95 9.14
C PRO A 303 -6.32 3.72 9.16
N SER A 304 -5.51 3.51 10.20
CA SER A 304 -4.19 4.14 10.34
C SER A 304 -3.23 3.75 9.23
N CYS A 305 -3.26 2.48 8.79
CA CYS A 305 -2.45 2.02 7.66
C CYS A 305 -2.97 2.58 6.34
N LEU A 306 -4.31 2.70 6.17
CA LEU A 306 -4.90 3.32 5.00
C LEU A 306 -4.46 4.78 4.86
N THR A 307 -4.55 5.57 5.92
CA THR A 307 -4.08 6.96 5.93
C THR A 307 -2.59 7.05 5.58
N HIS A 308 -1.75 6.17 6.12
CA HIS A 308 -0.33 6.15 5.79
C HIS A 308 -0.07 5.81 4.31
N TRP A 309 -0.79 4.83 3.76
CA TRP A 309 -0.72 4.46 2.35
C TRP A 309 -1.14 5.62 1.43
N ILE A 310 -2.25 6.30 1.72
CA ILE A 310 -2.69 7.50 0.97
C ILE A 310 -1.65 8.62 1.08
N ASN A 311 -1.10 8.86 2.27
CA ASN A 311 -0.06 9.89 2.44
C ASN A 311 1.19 9.59 1.61
N LEU A 312 1.58 8.32 1.46
CA LEU A 312 2.68 7.92 0.58
C LEU A 312 2.31 8.12 -0.89
N LEU A 313 1.09 7.77 -1.30
CA LEU A 313 0.57 8.07 -2.64
C LEU A 313 0.66 9.58 -2.93
N SER A 314 0.14 10.43 -2.05
CA SER A 314 0.25 11.89 -2.17
C SER A 314 1.69 12.39 -2.21
N LEU A 315 2.59 11.79 -1.40
CA LEU A 315 4.00 12.14 -1.38
C LEU A 315 4.66 11.91 -2.75
N PHE A 316 4.45 10.74 -3.36
CA PHE A 316 4.98 10.42 -4.70
C PHE A 316 4.32 11.29 -5.78
N SER A 317 2.99 11.41 -5.75
CA SER A 317 2.20 12.15 -6.74
C SER A 317 2.56 13.63 -6.79
N ARG A 318 2.84 14.25 -5.66
CA ARG A 318 3.16 15.70 -5.53
C ARG A 318 4.66 16.00 -5.57
N SER A 319 5.50 15.02 -5.86
CA SER A 319 6.96 15.18 -6.01
C SER A 319 7.35 15.45 -7.47
N ALA A 320 7.00 16.63 -7.97
CA ALA A 320 7.11 16.99 -9.39
C ALA A 320 8.56 16.98 -9.91
N HIS A 321 9.48 17.61 -9.18
CA HIS A 321 10.90 17.62 -9.55
C HIS A 321 11.49 16.21 -9.59
N ALA A 322 11.23 15.38 -8.59
CA ALA A 322 11.73 14.00 -8.52
C ALA A 322 11.13 13.10 -9.60
N CYS A 323 9.86 13.31 -9.97
CA CYS A 323 9.16 12.49 -10.96
C CYS A 323 9.77 12.66 -12.36
N SER A 324 9.98 13.90 -12.76
CA SER A 324 10.15 14.21 -14.17
C SER A 324 11.10 15.39 -14.42
N GLY A 325 11.63 16.02 -13.37
CA GLY A 325 12.38 17.28 -13.47
C GLY A 325 11.48 18.46 -13.84
N ALA A 326 10.17 18.34 -13.55
CA ALA A 326 9.23 19.43 -13.78
C ALA A 326 9.68 20.67 -12.99
N PRO A 327 9.53 21.87 -13.58
CA PRO A 327 9.81 23.10 -12.85
C PRO A 327 8.79 23.26 -11.71
N ALA A 328 9.14 24.04 -10.69
CA ALA A 328 8.24 24.33 -9.59
C ALA A 328 6.92 24.93 -10.10
N HIS A 329 5.80 24.67 -9.44
CA HIS A 329 4.45 25.14 -9.81
C HIS A 329 4.37 26.64 -10.15
N PHE A 330 5.14 27.49 -9.47
CA PHE A 330 5.18 28.94 -9.72
C PHE A 330 6.13 29.37 -10.84
N SER A 331 6.79 28.41 -11.49
CA SER A 331 7.59 28.69 -12.67
C SER A 331 6.67 28.69 -13.87
N ALA A 332 6.81 29.71 -14.73
CA ALA A 332 6.07 29.73 -15.98
C ALA A 332 6.23 28.40 -16.73
N HIS A 333 5.10 27.86 -17.20
CA HIS A 333 5.04 26.57 -17.86
C HIS A 333 6.09 26.49 -18.99
N PRO A 334 6.79 25.36 -19.19
CA PRO A 334 7.83 25.25 -20.21
C PRO A 334 7.36 25.60 -21.63
N ALA A 335 6.05 25.46 -21.91
CA ALA A 335 5.45 25.82 -23.19
C ALA A 335 5.07 27.30 -23.32
N ASP A 336 5.18 28.14 -22.28
CA ASP A 336 4.84 29.56 -22.37
C ASP A 336 5.81 30.29 -23.32
N PRO A 337 5.31 30.86 -24.43
CA PRO A 337 6.14 31.56 -25.42
C PRO A 337 6.85 32.78 -24.84
N ARG A 338 6.33 33.39 -23.77
CA ARG A 338 6.97 34.54 -23.09
C ARG A 338 8.31 34.15 -22.48
N VAL A 339 8.44 32.89 -22.06
CA VAL A 339 9.69 32.34 -21.51
C VAL A 339 10.70 32.05 -22.63
N ALA A 340 10.27 31.81 -23.87
CA ALA A 340 11.15 31.50 -25.01
C ALA A 340 12.02 32.71 -25.43
N LEU A 341 11.55 33.93 -25.18
CA LEU A 341 12.23 35.17 -25.61
C LEU A 341 13.39 35.60 -24.71
N ARG A 342 13.58 34.97 -23.54
CA ARG A 342 14.72 35.23 -22.67
C ARG A 342 15.64 34.01 -22.69
N PRO A 343 16.83 34.08 -23.34
CA PRO A 343 17.86 33.06 -23.17
C PRO A 343 18.39 33.13 -21.73
N ARG A 344 17.62 32.57 -20.80
CA ARG A 344 18.02 32.44 -19.41
C ARG A 344 19.10 31.37 -19.41
N ARG A 345 20.35 31.79 -19.18
CA ARG A 345 21.43 30.89 -18.82
C ARG A 345 20.88 30.02 -17.69
N ALA A 346 20.71 28.72 -17.93
CA ALA A 346 20.19 27.81 -16.93
C ALA A 346 21.05 27.99 -15.68
N SER A 347 20.45 28.51 -14.60
CA SER A 347 21.15 28.53 -13.33
C SER A 347 21.53 27.08 -13.02
N PRO A 348 22.78 26.82 -12.61
CA PRO A 348 23.15 25.47 -12.23
C PRO A 348 22.17 24.98 -11.15
N PRO A 349 21.79 23.69 -11.17
CA PRO A 349 20.88 23.15 -10.17
C PRO A 349 21.46 23.46 -8.78
N GLY A 350 20.58 23.90 -7.87
CA GLY A 350 20.95 24.18 -6.50
C GLY A 350 21.44 22.91 -5.80
N GLU A 351 22.05 23.09 -4.63
CA GLU A 351 22.54 21.97 -3.83
C GLU A 351 21.42 21.00 -3.45
N THR A 352 20.22 21.53 -3.22
CA THR A 352 19.02 20.75 -2.88
C THR A 352 18.60 19.84 -4.03
N GLU A 353 18.51 20.35 -5.26
CA GLU A 353 18.15 19.52 -6.42
C GLU A 353 19.17 18.42 -6.66
N LYS A 354 20.47 18.75 -6.60
CA LYS A 354 21.55 17.74 -6.74
C LYS A 354 21.45 16.65 -5.69
N TRP A 355 21.11 17.01 -4.46
CA TRP A 355 20.92 16.04 -3.39
C TRP A 355 19.69 15.16 -3.64
N ILE A 356 18.57 15.73 -4.08
CA ILE A 356 17.37 14.98 -4.48
C ILE A 356 17.71 13.97 -5.56
N ASP A 357 18.36 14.41 -6.64
CA ASP A 357 18.73 13.55 -7.78
C ASP A 357 19.74 12.46 -7.39
N SER A 358 20.62 12.73 -6.43
CA SER A 358 21.55 11.72 -5.91
C SER A 358 20.89 10.68 -5.01
N THR A 359 19.80 11.06 -4.34
CA THR A 359 19.08 10.21 -3.37
C THR A 359 18.02 9.38 -4.06
N LEU A 360 17.26 10.00 -4.96
CA LEU A 360 16.22 9.39 -5.75
C LEU A 360 16.81 8.96 -7.09
N LYS A 361 17.01 7.66 -7.25
CA LYS A 361 17.37 7.10 -8.55
C LYS A 361 16.30 7.45 -9.58
N ASN A 362 16.72 7.60 -10.83
CA ASN A 362 15.81 7.93 -11.93
C ASN A 362 14.60 6.98 -12.00
N ASP A 363 14.69 5.71 -11.59
CA ASP A 363 13.56 4.78 -11.67
C ASP A 363 12.50 4.92 -10.56
N ALA A 364 12.66 5.82 -9.58
CA ALA A 364 11.80 5.88 -8.40
C ALA A 364 10.29 5.88 -8.68
N HIS A 365 9.81 6.83 -9.49
CA HIS A 365 8.38 6.93 -9.84
C HIS A 365 7.90 5.78 -10.73
N SER A 366 8.76 5.22 -11.58
CA SER A 366 8.40 4.07 -12.41
C SER A 366 8.22 2.80 -11.57
N THR A 367 9.07 2.60 -10.57
CA THR A 367 8.93 1.49 -9.61
C THR A 367 7.70 1.69 -8.74
N PHE A 368 7.47 2.90 -8.24
CA PHE A 368 6.26 3.25 -7.49
C PHE A 368 4.97 2.95 -8.27
N LEU A 369 4.87 3.38 -9.53
CA LEU A 369 3.71 3.11 -10.39
C LEU A 369 3.51 1.61 -10.63
N ALA A 370 4.59 0.84 -10.78
CA ALA A 370 4.52 -0.61 -10.91
C ALA A 370 4.02 -1.28 -9.62
N THR A 371 4.47 -0.81 -8.44
CA THR A 371 3.98 -1.26 -7.13
C THR A 371 2.49 -0.94 -6.98
N LEU A 372 2.06 0.28 -7.28
CA LEU A 372 0.66 0.69 -7.21
C LEU A 372 -0.23 -0.14 -8.15
N LEU A 373 0.21 -0.36 -9.39
CA LEU A 373 -0.48 -1.24 -10.33
C LEU A 373 -0.64 -2.66 -9.76
N ALA A 374 0.40 -3.23 -9.16
CA ALA A 374 0.34 -4.56 -8.57
C ALA A 374 -0.66 -4.64 -7.39
N GLN A 375 -0.72 -3.59 -6.56
CA GLN A 375 -1.69 -3.48 -5.47
C GLN A 375 -3.14 -3.45 -6.00
N LEU A 376 -3.42 -2.65 -7.02
CA LEU A 376 -4.74 -2.60 -7.64
C LEU A 376 -5.10 -3.91 -8.35
N GLN A 377 -4.13 -4.60 -8.95
CA GLN A 377 -4.33 -5.94 -9.49
C GLN A 377 -4.69 -6.96 -8.40
N LEU A 378 -4.09 -6.85 -7.22
CA LEU A 378 -4.45 -7.72 -6.09
C LEU A 378 -5.90 -7.51 -5.65
N VAL A 379 -6.38 -6.26 -5.61
CA VAL A 379 -7.79 -5.96 -5.30
C VAL A 379 -8.73 -6.70 -6.26
N VAL A 380 -8.48 -6.60 -7.57
CA VAL A 380 -9.30 -7.25 -8.60
C VAL A 380 -9.19 -8.77 -8.52
N ALA A 381 -7.99 -9.31 -8.32
CA ALA A 381 -7.78 -10.75 -8.19
C ALA A 381 -8.49 -11.31 -6.95
N HIS A 382 -8.44 -10.60 -5.83
CA HIS A 382 -9.11 -11.00 -4.60
C HIS A 382 -10.64 -10.96 -4.74
N ALA A 383 -11.19 -9.90 -5.33
CA ALA A 383 -12.63 -9.81 -5.61
C ALA A 383 -13.10 -10.96 -6.51
N ALA A 384 -12.34 -11.28 -7.57
CA ALA A 384 -12.66 -12.40 -8.47
C ALA A 384 -12.59 -13.78 -7.78
N VAL A 385 -11.74 -13.95 -6.76
CA VAL A 385 -11.69 -15.18 -5.95
C VAL A 385 -12.91 -15.30 -5.03
N ILE A 386 -13.43 -14.19 -4.49
CA ILE A 386 -14.62 -14.20 -3.63
C ILE A 386 -15.91 -14.40 -4.44
N GLU A 387 -16.01 -13.78 -5.61
CA GLU A 387 -17.19 -13.89 -6.48
C GLU A 387 -17.44 -15.32 -6.98
N SER A 388 -16.40 -16.17 -7.08
CA SER A 388 -16.63 -17.57 -7.45
C SER A 388 -17.43 -18.33 -6.40
N ASP A 389 -17.47 -17.83 -5.17
CA ASP A 389 -18.02 -18.53 -4.01
C ASP A 389 -19.28 -17.85 -3.45
N SER A 390 -19.55 -16.58 -3.79
CA SER A 390 -20.70 -15.82 -3.26
C SER A 390 -21.27 -14.80 -4.26
N SER A 391 -22.59 -14.59 -4.22
CA SER A 391 -23.33 -13.73 -5.16
C SER A 391 -23.33 -12.25 -4.80
N MET A 392 -22.49 -11.80 -3.87
CA MET A 392 -22.33 -10.39 -3.52
C MET A 392 -20.86 -10.00 -3.64
N SER A 393 -20.59 -9.08 -4.56
CA SER A 393 -19.27 -8.44 -4.69
C SER A 393 -19.33 -7.11 -3.96
N PRO A 394 -18.76 -7.00 -2.75
CA PRO A 394 -18.57 -5.71 -2.13
C PRO A 394 -17.52 -4.95 -2.95
N ASP A 395 -17.89 -3.75 -3.39
CA ASP A 395 -16.93 -2.84 -4.01
C ASP A 395 -15.87 -2.47 -2.96
N PHE A 396 -14.61 -2.82 -3.26
CA PHE A 396 -13.47 -2.64 -2.37
C PHE A 396 -13.36 -1.21 -1.86
N PHE A 397 -13.57 -0.22 -2.73
CA PHE A 397 -13.40 1.18 -2.37
C PHE A 397 -14.44 1.61 -1.36
N THR A 398 -15.72 1.32 -1.63
CA THR A 398 -16.82 1.65 -0.70
C THR A 398 -16.75 0.87 0.61
N SER A 399 -16.19 -0.35 0.61
CA SER A 399 -16.02 -1.15 1.82
C SER A 399 -14.98 -0.60 2.79
N LEU A 400 -13.95 0.09 2.28
CA LEU A 400 -12.90 0.67 3.12
C LEU A 400 -13.22 2.10 3.53
N HIS A 401 -13.55 2.96 2.56
CA HIS A 401 -13.87 4.35 2.82
C HIS A 401 -14.56 4.98 1.60
N SER A 402 -15.65 5.71 1.82
CA SER A 402 -16.48 6.25 0.73
C SER A 402 -15.75 7.23 -0.20
N SER A 403 -14.76 7.98 0.29
CA SER A 403 -13.95 8.90 -0.52
C SER A 403 -12.68 8.29 -1.12
N LEU A 404 -12.37 7.03 -0.82
CA LEU A 404 -11.06 6.46 -1.16
C LEU A 404 -10.75 6.54 -2.67
N GLU A 405 -11.74 6.21 -3.48
CA GLU A 405 -11.62 6.26 -4.94
C GLU A 405 -11.35 7.69 -5.43
N SER A 406 -12.12 8.68 -4.95
CA SER A 406 -11.91 10.08 -5.33
C SER A 406 -10.55 10.61 -4.89
N ASP A 407 -10.07 10.20 -3.71
CA ASP A 407 -8.78 10.61 -3.18
C ASP A 407 -7.63 10.04 -4.04
N ILE A 408 -7.73 8.77 -4.43
CA ILE A 408 -6.76 8.13 -5.34
C ILE A 408 -6.76 8.83 -6.70
N LEU A 409 -7.93 9.09 -7.28
CA LEU A 409 -8.06 9.75 -8.59
C LEU A 409 -7.46 11.17 -8.57
N LYS A 410 -7.67 11.93 -7.50
CA LYS A 410 -7.08 13.26 -7.31
C LYS A 410 -5.55 13.20 -7.31
N GLU A 411 -4.97 12.25 -6.57
CA GLU A 411 -3.50 12.07 -6.54
C GLU A 411 -2.95 11.57 -7.87
N LEU A 412 -3.67 10.71 -8.60
CA LEU A 412 -3.25 10.25 -9.92
C LEU A 412 -3.32 11.37 -10.97
N SER A 413 -4.34 12.23 -10.92
CA SER A 413 -4.42 13.43 -11.78
C SER A 413 -3.23 14.37 -11.53
N THR A 414 -2.88 14.58 -10.25
CA THR A 414 -1.70 15.38 -9.88
C THR A 414 -0.40 14.77 -10.45
N LEU A 415 -0.25 13.45 -10.32
CA LEU A 415 0.92 12.75 -10.86
C LEU A 415 1.01 12.85 -12.39
N ARG A 416 -0.11 12.70 -13.10
CA ARG A 416 -0.20 12.86 -14.55
C ARG A 416 0.34 14.22 -14.99
N ARG A 417 -0.17 15.30 -14.37
CA ARG A 417 0.25 16.67 -14.66
C ARG A 417 1.74 16.87 -14.43
N ASN A 418 2.27 16.31 -13.34
CA ASN A 418 3.70 16.34 -13.06
C ASN A 418 4.53 15.57 -14.11
N ILE A 419 4.04 14.45 -14.63
CA ILE A 419 4.68 13.74 -15.74
C ILE A 419 4.67 14.61 -17.00
N SER A 420 3.52 15.15 -17.41
CA SER A 420 3.38 16.04 -18.59
C SER A 420 4.30 17.25 -18.52
N ALA A 421 4.29 17.98 -17.40
CA ALA A 421 5.10 19.18 -17.20
C ALA A 421 6.60 18.88 -17.31
N GLY A 422 7.06 17.73 -16.79
CA GLY A 422 8.47 17.34 -16.91
C GLY A 422 8.85 16.89 -18.32
N LEU A 423 7.94 16.26 -19.07
CA LEU A 423 8.17 15.96 -20.49
C LEU A 423 8.35 17.25 -21.30
N ALA A 424 7.50 18.24 -21.08
CA ALA A 424 7.60 19.54 -21.73
C ALA A 424 8.92 20.26 -21.37
N SER A 425 9.31 20.22 -20.09
CA SER A 425 10.59 20.76 -19.60
C SER A 425 11.79 20.10 -20.30
N ARG A 426 11.79 18.77 -20.41
CA ARG A 426 12.88 18.02 -21.06
C ARG A 426 12.94 18.24 -22.57
N ALA A 427 11.80 18.26 -23.25
CA ALA A 427 11.74 18.55 -24.69
C ALA A 427 12.39 19.91 -24.99
N ARG A 428 12.11 20.91 -24.15
CA ARG A 428 12.73 22.22 -24.23
C ARG A 428 14.24 22.21 -23.94
N ALA A 429 14.68 21.46 -22.94
CA ALA A 429 16.11 21.30 -22.63
C ALA A 429 16.90 20.60 -23.75
N GLN A 430 16.29 19.62 -24.42
CA GLN A 430 16.89 18.94 -25.58
C GLN A 430 17.10 19.88 -26.77
N MET A 431 16.23 20.88 -26.94
CA MET A 431 16.40 21.89 -27.99
C MET A 431 17.57 22.85 -27.72
N THR A 432 17.98 23.03 -26.45
CA THR A 432 18.99 24.03 -26.06
C THR A 432 20.37 23.45 -25.78
N CYS A 433 20.50 22.14 -25.51
CA CYS A 433 21.76 21.51 -25.07
C CYS A 433 22.22 20.41 -26.04
N CYS A 434 23.48 20.49 -26.53
CA CYS A 434 24.08 19.54 -27.48
C CYS A 434 24.81 18.34 -26.83
N GLY A 435 24.52 17.98 -25.58
CA GLY A 435 25.20 16.89 -24.87
C GLY A 435 24.58 15.52 -25.15
N ALA A 436 25.30 14.62 -25.84
CA ALA A 436 24.74 13.35 -26.30
C ALA A 436 24.57 12.26 -25.23
N GLN A 437 25.44 12.21 -24.19
CA GLN A 437 25.48 11.06 -23.26
C GLN A 437 24.42 11.14 -22.15
N ASP A 438 24.23 12.30 -21.52
CA ASP A 438 23.20 12.46 -20.48
C ASP A 438 21.77 12.41 -21.05
N ALA A 439 21.63 12.67 -22.36
CA ALA A 439 20.35 12.60 -23.05
C ALA A 439 19.82 11.17 -23.13
N GLU A 440 20.68 10.17 -23.35
CA GLU A 440 20.24 8.78 -23.54
C GLU A 440 19.69 8.17 -22.24
N SER A 441 20.40 8.33 -21.12
CA SER A 441 19.96 7.81 -19.82
C SER A 441 18.65 8.48 -19.35
N SER A 442 18.54 9.79 -19.57
CA SER A 442 17.32 10.57 -19.31
C SER A 442 16.14 10.09 -20.16
N GLN A 443 16.36 9.81 -21.44
CA GLN A 443 15.32 9.32 -22.36
C GLN A 443 14.84 7.92 -21.97
N GLN A 444 15.74 7.00 -21.61
CA GLN A 444 15.36 5.66 -21.16
C GLN A 444 14.50 5.70 -19.89
N HIS A 445 14.84 6.58 -18.95
CA HIS A 445 14.05 6.75 -17.74
C HIS A 445 12.64 7.28 -18.07
N VAL A 446 12.52 8.30 -18.92
CA VAL A 446 11.21 8.81 -19.37
C VAL A 446 10.38 7.73 -20.03
N GLN A 447 10.99 6.91 -20.88
CA GLN A 447 10.29 5.79 -21.53
C GLN A 447 9.76 4.78 -20.52
N ARG A 448 10.54 4.44 -19.48
CA ARG A 448 10.09 3.55 -18.40
C ARG A 448 8.95 4.16 -17.59
N LEU A 449 9.04 5.45 -17.25
CA LEU A 449 7.99 6.18 -16.54
C LEU A 449 6.68 6.18 -17.33
N LEU A 450 6.75 6.54 -18.63
CA LEU A 450 5.59 6.54 -19.52
C LEU A 450 5.00 5.15 -19.72
N ALA A 451 5.84 4.12 -19.83
CA ALA A 451 5.37 2.74 -19.94
C ALA A 451 4.63 2.30 -18.67
N ALA A 452 5.16 2.63 -17.48
CA ALA A 452 4.53 2.35 -16.20
C ALA A 452 3.18 3.10 -16.04
N TRP A 453 3.15 4.39 -16.39
CA TRP A 453 1.92 5.19 -16.38
C TRP A 453 0.84 4.61 -17.30
N ARG A 454 1.18 4.29 -18.56
CA ARG A 454 0.23 3.69 -19.50
C ARG A 454 -0.27 2.33 -19.03
N ALA A 455 0.60 1.50 -18.45
CA ALA A 455 0.18 0.22 -17.90
C ALA A 455 -0.84 0.40 -16.77
N LEU A 456 -0.62 1.38 -15.88
CA LEU A 456 -1.57 1.74 -14.84
C LEU A 456 -2.89 2.25 -15.42
N SER A 457 -2.85 3.26 -16.30
CA SER A 457 -4.03 3.86 -16.94
C SER A 457 -4.88 2.83 -17.70
N HIS A 458 -4.25 2.00 -18.54
CA HIS A 458 -4.96 0.94 -19.26
C HIS A 458 -5.62 -0.06 -18.32
N PHE A 459 -4.91 -0.47 -17.26
CA PHE A 459 -5.46 -1.40 -16.29
C PHE A 459 -6.65 -0.80 -15.53
N THR A 460 -6.50 0.42 -15.00
CA THR A 460 -7.56 1.07 -14.22
C THR A 460 -8.77 1.41 -15.06
N LYS A 461 -8.59 1.77 -16.34
CA LYS A 461 -9.70 1.94 -17.29
C LYS A 461 -10.46 0.64 -17.50
N ALA A 462 -9.75 -0.48 -17.65
CA ALA A 462 -10.37 -1.78 -17.90
C ALA A 462 -11.02 -2.38 -16.65
N ALA A 463 -10.43 -2.19 -15.47
CA ALA A 463 -10.88 -2.79 -14.22
C ALA A 463 -11.92 -1.94 -13.47
N PHE A 464 -11.74 -0.62 -13.45
CA PHE A 464 -12.53 0.30 -12.63
C PHE A 464 -13.26 1.36 -13.47
N GLY A 465 -13.02 1.44 -14.78
CA GLY A 465 -13.58 2.48 -15.64
C GLY A 465 -12.90 3.84 -15.49
N TRP A 466 -11.75 3.92 -14.80
CA TRP A 466 -11.04 5.20 -14.59
C TRP A 466 -10.39 5.71 -15.88
N THR A 467 -10.65 6.96 -16.22
CA THR A 467 -10.17 7.59 -17.45
C THR A 467 -9.04 8.57 -17.16
N LEU A 468 -7.87 8.03 -16.79
CA LEU A 468 -6.72 8.85 -16.37
C LEU A 468 -6.15 9.72 -17.50
N ASP A 469 -6.30 9.33 -18.76
CA ASP A 469 -5.72 10.03 -19.93
C ASP A 469 -6.73 10.83 -20.78
N GLU A 470 -8.03 10.83 -20.43
CA GLU A 470 -9.05 11.48 -21.27
C GLU A 470 -9.11 13.00 -21.09
N GLU A 471 -8.82 13.45 -19.88
CA GLU A 471 -8.82 14.86 -19.53
C GLU A 471 -7.59 15.55 -20.13
N LEU A 472 -7.79 16.62 -20.90
CA LEU A 472 -6.69 17.42 -21.39
C LEU A 472 -6.02 18.17 -20.23
N ASP A 473 -4.70 18.40 -20.32
CA ASP A 473 -3.98 19.11 -19.25
C ASP A 473 -4.56 20.54 -19.07
N GLU A 474 -4.99 21.18 -20.17
CA GLU A 474 -5.63 22.50 -20.15
C GLU A 474 -7.00 22.49 -19.43
N GLU A 475 -7.78 21.41 -19.56
CA GLU A 475 -9.08 21.29 -18.88
C GLU A 475 -8.91 21.08 -17.37
N ALA A 476 -7.87 20.35 -16.97
CA ALA A 476 -7.53 20.14 -15.57
C ALA A 476 -7.08 21.46 -14.90
N GLU A 477 -6.25 22.24 -15.60
CA GLU A 477 -5.78 23.56 -15.12
C GLU A 477 -6.97 24.53 -14.95
N VAL A 478 -7.87 24.61 -15.94
CA VAL A 478 -9.05 25.48 -15.85
C VAL A 478 -9.94 25.09 -14.66
N ARG A 479 -10.16 23.79 -14.40
CA ARG A 479 -10.97 23.37 -13.25
C ARG A 479 -10.33 23.75 -11.92
N GLU A 480 -9.01 23.65 -11.80
CA GLU A 480 -8.33 24.06 -10.58
C GLU A 480 -8.33 25.58 -10.39
N GLU A 481 -8.20 26.35 -11.46
CA GLU A 481 -8.40 27.80 -11.41
C GLU A 481 -9.84 28.13 -10.98
N ASP A 482 -10.84 27.45 -11.54
CA ASP A 482 -12.25 27.60 -11.13
C ASP A 482 -12.46 27.22 -9.66
N GLU A 483 -11.86 26.12 -9.18
CA GLU A 483 -11.91 25.70 -7.77
C GLU A 483 -11.14 26.67 -6.85
N ALA A 484 -10.05 27.27 -7.31
CA ALA A 484 -9.32 28.28 -6.55
C ALA A 484 -10.09 29.60 -6.47
N ASP A 485 -10.82 29.96 -7.53
CA ASP A 485 -11.60 31.20 -7.62
C ASP A 485 -12.96 31.09 -6.93
N THR A 486 -13.55 29.90 -6.86
CA THR A 486 -14.91 29.68 -6.31
C THR A 486 -14.97 28.79 -5.08
N GLY A 487 -13.88 28.10 -4.75
CA GLY A 487 -13.81 27.16 -3.64
C GLY A 487 -13.61 27.81 -2.27
N GLU A 488 -13.41 26.97 -1.26
CA GLU A 488 -13.22 27.42 0.14
C GLU A 488 -11.96 28.27 0.33
N ASP A 489 -11.00 28.15 -0.58
CA ASP A 489 -9.76 28.92 -0.60
C ASP A 489 -9.87 30.23 -1.41
N ALA A 490 -11.04 30.51 -2.00
CA ALA A 490 -11.27 31.73 -2.77
C ALA A 490 -11.06 32.97 -1.88
N PRO A 491 -10.44 34.04 -2.41
CA PRO A 491 -10.26 35.27 -1.65
C PRO A 491 -11.63 35.82 -1.23
N VAL A 492 -11.84 35.95 0.08
CA VAL A 492 -13.05 36.58 0.64
C VAL A 492 -13.08 38.03 0.19
N VAL A 493 -13.96 38.34 -0.77
CA VAL A 493 -14.22 39.71 -1.21
C VAL A 493 -14.99 40.41 -0.10
N VAL A 494 -14.28 41.15 0.73
CA VAL A 494 -14.89 42.06 1.71
C VAL A 494 -15.35 43.29 0.93
N GLU A 495 -16.64 43.39 0.66
CA GLU A 495 -17.25 44.64 0.20
C GLU A 495 -17.01 45.69 1.29
N LEU A 496 -16.07 46.60 1.04
CA LEU A 496 -15.93 47.79 1.86
C LEU A 496 -17.14 48.66 1.52
N GLU A 497 -18.17 48.64 2.37
CA GLU A 497 -19.22 49.64 2.32
C GLU A 497 -18.52 51.00 2.31
N ASP A 498 -18.65 51.74 1.21
CA ASP A 498 -18.11 53.07 1.07
C ASP A 498 -18.82 53.98 2.08
N GLU A 499 -18.34 53.98 3.33
CA GLU A 499 -18.70 54.92 4.38
C GLU A 499 -18.09 56.30 4.08
N TYR A 500 -18.16 56.72 2.82
CA TYR A 500 -18.11 58.13 2.46
C TYR A 500 -19.53 58.67 2.58
N GLY A 501 -19.97 58.80 3.84
CA GLY A 501 -21.10 59.63 4.18
C GLY A 501 -20.92 61.00 3.54
N GLU A 502 -21.96 61.42 2.82
CA GLU A 502 -22.15 62.75 2.26
C GLU A 502 -21.80 63.81 3.32
N TYR A 503 -20.61 64.40 3.22
CA TYR A 503 -20.36 65.71 3.79
C TYR A 503 -20.87 66.74 2.78
N GLU A 504 -22.19 66.97 2.77
CA GLU A 504 -22.81 68.17 2.18
C GLU A 504 -22.72 69.37 3.13
#